data_AF-A0A7C5M9A8-F1
#
_entry.id   AF-A0A7C5M9A8-F1
#
_cell.length_a   1.000
_cell.length_b   1.000
_cell.length_c   1.000
_cell.angle_alpha   90.00
_cell.angle_beta   90.00
_cell.angle_gamma   90.00
#
_symmetry.space_group_name_H-M   'P 1'
#
loop_
_entity.id
_entity.type
_entity.pdbx_description
1 polymer ?
#
loop_
_entity_poly.entity_id
_entity_poly.type
_entity_poly.pdbx_seq_one_letter_code
_entity_poly.pdbx_strand_id
1 'polypeptide(L)'
;MTSEKGEVLNLSLIPNKNVRLLDVYFISDMLEPWYSLYNPNLKVGIAVRWNPDVFKHIWFWRNFWSSGYPWYGRLWNIGLEFCTSIGLGLADQVKNCTAATIKGNSSVSSNIIASVYEKEEQANEFSEEGVVR
;
A
#
# COMPACT_ATOMS: atom_id res chain seq x y z
N MET A 1 -3.01 7.21 -12.77
CA MET A 1 -4.33 7.61 -12.22
C MET A 1 -4.51 9.11 -12.48
N THR A 2 -5.74 9.63 -12.53
CA THR A 2 -5.96 11.06 -12.81
C THR A 2 -6.27 11.82 -11.52
N SER A 3 -5.63 12.96 -11.29
CA SER A 3 -5.93 13.84 -10.15
C SER A 3 -7.28 14.54 -10.33
N GLU A 4 -7.79 15.18 -9.28
CA GLU A 4 -8.99 16.04 -9.36
C GLU A 4 -8.86 17.17 -10.41
N LYS A 5 -7.62 17.51 -10.80
CA LYS A 5 -7.30 18.52 -11.83
C LYS A 5 -7.10 17.94 -13.24
N GLY A 6 -7.34 16.64 -13.44
CA GLY A 6 -7.16 16.02 -14.76
C GLY A 6 -5.71 15.62 -15.07
N GLU A 7 -4.78 15.75 -14.13
CA GLU A 7 -3.37 15.42 -14.37
C GLU A 7 -3.10 13.94 -14.14
N VAL A 8 -2.25 13.34 -14.97
CA VAL A 8 -1.79 11.98 -14.77
C VAL A 8 -0.84 11.95 -13.56
N LEU A 9 -1.31 11.40 -12.46
CA LEU A 9 -0.53 11.15 -11.26
C LEU A 9 0.20 9.82 -11.38
N ASN A 10 1.52 9.89 -11.32
CA ASN A 10 2.40 8.73 -11.15
C ASN A 10 2.48 8.38 -9.66
N LEU A 11 1.85 7.27 -9.26
CA LEU A 11 1.83 6.80 -7.87
C LEU A 11 3.08 6.02 -7.49
N SER A 12 3.96 5.68 -8.44
CA SER A 12 5.23 5.00 -8.18
C SER A 12 6.30 5.93 -7.59
N LEU A 13 6.00 7.23 -7.45
CA LEU A 13 6.91 8.22 -6.88
C LEU A 13 6.27 8.87 -5.65
N ILE A 14 7.05 8.93 -4.56
CA ILE A 14 6.69 9.75 -3.41
C ILE A 14 7.02 11.21 -3.75
N PRO A 15 6.06 12.14 -3.64
CA PRO A 15 6.29 13.53 -4.00
C PRO A 15 7.31 14.18 -3.08
N ASN A 16 7.85 15.33 -3.50
CA ASN A 16 8.75 16.09 -2.64
C ASN A 16 8.03 16.62 -1.36
N LYS A 17 8.80 17.13 -0.40
CA LYS A 17 8.27 17.64 0.89
C LYS A 17 7.50 18.97 0.82
N ASN A 18 7.44 19.63 -0.34
CA ASN A 18 6.66 20.86 -0.53
C ASN A 18 5.16 20.58 -0.78
N VAL A 19 4.82 19.35 -1.17
CA VAL A 19 3.42 18.93 -1.35
C VAL A 19 2.68 18.92 -0.02
N ARG A 20 1.42 19.34 -0.06
CA ARG A 20 0.47 19.32 1.06
C ARG A 20 -0.77 18.56 0.62
N LEU A 21 -0.99 17.37 1.18
CA LEU A 21 -2.03 16.46 0.72
C LEU A 21 -2.37 15.42 1.79
N LEU A 22 -3.64 15.07 1.86
CA LEU A 22 -4.13 13.89 2.56
C LEU A 22 -5.07 13.15 1.61
N ASP A 23 -4.69 11.97 1.17
CA ASP A 23 -5.53 11.13 0.33
C ASP A 23 -5.27 9.64 0.55
N VAL A 24 -6.12 8.83 -0.04
CA VAL A 24 -6.00 7.38 -0.06
C VAL A 24 -6.32 6.88 -1.46
N TYR A 25 -5.49 5.97 -1.95
CA TYR A 25 -5.77 5.21 -3.17
C TYR A 25 -5.94 3.74 -2.84
N PHE A 26 -6.87 3.10 -3.55
CA PHE A 26 -7.11 1.67 -3.44
C PHE A 26 -6.52 0.98 -4.66
N ILE A 27 -5.37 0.32 -4.47
CA ILE A 27 -4.70 -0.43 -5.52
C ILE A 27 -5.27 -1.85 -5.50
N SER A 28 -5.79 -2.30 -6.64
CA SER A 28 -6.42 -3.61 -6.82
C SER A 28 -5.85 -4.27 -8.08
N ASP A 29 -6.22 -5.52 -8.33
CA ASP A 29 -5.89 -6.25 -9.57
C ASP A 29 -4.39 -6.28 -9.88
N MET A 30 -3.56 -6.38 -8.83
CA MET A 30 -2.11 -6.47 -8.97
C MET A 30 -1.74 -7.82 -9.58
N LEU A 31 -0.98 -7.78 -10.68
CA LEU A 31 -0.50 -8.97 -11.38
C LEU A 31 0.48 -9.77 -10.52
N GLU A 32 1.27 -9.06 -9.73
CA GLU A 32 2.29 -9.61 -8.85
C GLU A 32 1.99 -9.15 -7.41
N PRO A 33 1.88 -10.05 -6.42
CA PRO A 33 1.46 -9.71 -5.07
C PRO A 33 2.65 -9.26 -4.21
N TRP A 34 3.47 -8.36 -4.76
CA TRP A 34 4.58 -7.74 -4.06
C TRP A 34 4.81 -6.30 -4.52
N TYR A 35 5.46 -5.50 -3.68
CA TYR A 35 5.95 -4.16 -4.04
C TYR A 35 7.34 -3.91 -3.42
N SER A 36 8.05 -2.90 -3.93
CA SER A 36 9.23 -2.33 -3.27
C SER A 36 9.06 -0.83 -3.02
N LEU A 37 9.55 -0.37 -1.86
CA LEU A 37 9.70 1.05 -1.53
C LEU A 37 11.20 1.33 -1.38
N TYR A 38 11.73 2.24 -2.19
CA TYR A 38 13.16 2.49 -2.32
C TYR A 38 13.51 3.95 -2.07
N ASN A 39 14.57 4.19 -1.31
CA ASN A 39 15.15 5.53 -1.11
C ASN A 39 16.49 5.62 -1.85
N PRO A 40 16.54 6.27 -3.03
CA PRO A 40 17.76 6.34 -3.85
C PRO A 40 18.90 7.13 -3.20
N ASN A 41 18.60 8.06 -2.29
CA ASN A 41 19.65 8.82 -1.59
C ASN A 41 20.39 7.97 -0.56
N LEU A 42 19.67 7.02 0.06
CA LEU A 42 20.23 6.10 1.04
C LEU A 42 20.67 4.77 0.43
N LYS A 43 20.26 4.48 -0.82
CA LYS A 43 20.47 3.19 -1.48
C LYS A 43 19.90 2.01 -0.69
N VAL A 44 18.81 2.27 0.04
CA VAL A 44 18.11 1.30 0.88
C VAL A 44 16.67 1.19 0.43
N GLY A 45 16.14 -0.02 0.39
CA GLY A 45 14.73 -0.27 0.16
C GLY A 45 14.17 -1.40 1.01
N ILE A 46 12.85 -1.54 0.96
CA ILE A 46 12.10 -2.67 1.50
C ILE A 46 11.25 -3.28 0.39
N ALA A 47 11.32 -4.59 0.22
CA ALA A 47 10.43 -5.36 -0.62
C ALA A 47 9.45 -6.13 0.26
N VAL A 48 8.17 -6.13 -0.11
CA VAL A 48 7.11 -6.78 0.67
C VAL A 48 6.21 -7.59 -0.26
N ARG A 49 5.93 -8.83 0.13
CA ARG A 49 5.07 -9.78 -0.58
C ARG A 49 3.97 -10.28 0.36
N TRP A 50 2.79 -10.55 -0.19
CA TRP A 50 1.64 -11.06 0.56
C TRP A 50 0.89 -12.11 -0.23
N ASN A 51 -0.08 -12.77 0.41
CA ASN A 51 -1.04 -13.63 -0.28
C ASN A 51 -2.21 -12.80 -0.86
N PRO A 52 -2.38 -12.70 -2.19
CA PRO A 52 -3.43 -11.89 -2.81
C PRO A 52 -4.83 -12.49 -2.64
N ASP A 53 -4.95 -13.79 -2.32
CA ASP A 53 -6.25 -14.42 -2.05
C ASP A 53 -6.89 -13.90 -0.77
N VAL A 54 -6.05 -13.48 0.18
CA VAL A 54 -6.48 -12.87 1.44
C VAL A 54 -6.54 -11.35 1.31
N PHE A 55 -5.43 -10.72 0.92
CA PHE A 55 -5.36 -9.26 0.79
C PHE A 55 -5.44 -8.85 -0.68
N LYS A 56 -6.67 -8.54 -1.13
CA LYS A 56 -6.99 -8.21 -2.51
C LYS A 56 -6.64 -6.76 -2.88
N HIS A 57 -6.42 -5.91 -1.88
CA HIS A 57 -6.19 -4.48 -2.06
C HIS A 57 -5.03 -3.98 -1.21
N ILE A 58 -4.32 -2.97 -1.74
CA ILE A 58 -3.45 -2.11 -0.93
C ILE A 58 -4.12 -0.75 -0.78
N TRP A 59 -4.34 -0.32 0.46
CA TRP A 59 -4.71 1.06 0.73
C TRP A 59 -3.43 1.87 0.82
N PHE A 60 -3.20 2.70 -0.18
CA PHE A 60 -2.09 3.63 -0.23
C PHE A 60 -2.52 4.95 0.40
N TRP A 61 -2.45 5.02 1.73
CA TRP A 61 -2.74 6.22 2.50
C TRP A 61 -1.52 7.15 2.48
N ARG A 62 -1.73 8.42 2.13
CA ARG A 62 -0.65 9.38 1.98
C ARG A 62 -0.96 10.63 2.78
N ASN A 63 -0.10 10.92 3.74
CA ASN A 63 -0.19 12.11 4.55
C ASN A 63 1.07 12.94 4.38
N PHE A 64 0.97 13.97 3.57
CA PHE A 64 2.04 14.93 3.34
C PHE A 64 1.68 16.23 4.05
N TRP A 65 2.03 16.30 5.33
CA TRP A 65 1.85 17.47 6.19
C TRP A 65 0.39 17.98 6.26
N SER A 66 -0.58 17.08 6.30
CA SER A 66 -1.99 17.46 6.45
C SER A 66 -2.22 18.28 7.71
N SER A 67 -2.85 19.44 7.58
CA SER A 67 -3.10 20.37 8.69
C SER A 67 -4.26 19.96 9.60
N GLY A 68 -5.09 19.01 9.17
CA GLY A 68 -6.24 18.53 9.94
C GLY A 68 -5.87 17.59 11.09
N TYR A 69 -6.85 17.32 11.96
CA TYR A 69 -6.76 16.21 12.91
C TYR A 69 -6.49 14.89 12.17
N PRO A 70 -5.71 13.94 12.75
CA PRO A 70 -4.93 14.05 13.99
C PRO A 70 -3.50 14.57 13.80
N TRP A 71 -3.14 15.00 12.59
CA TRP A 71 -1.74 15.20 12.19
C TRP A 71 -1.24 16.62 12.37
N TYR A 72 -2.10 17.62 12.21
CA TYR A 72 -1.82 19.04 12.47
C TYR A 72 -0.51 19.55 11.84
N GLY A 73 -0.20 19.10 10.62
CA GLY A 73 0.96 19.52 9.85
C GLY A 73 2.29 18.95 10.33
N ARG A 74 2.31 17.89 11.15
CA ARG A 74 3.54 17.38 11.79
C ARG A 74 4.15 16.14 11.14
N LEU A 75 3.42 15.46 10.27
CA LEU A 75 3.87 14.18 9.69
C LEU A 75 3.93 14.26 8.17
N TRP A 76 4.97 13.64 7.63
CA TRP A 76 5.14 13.34 6.22
C TRP A 76 5.40 11.84 6.12
N ASN A 77 4.35 11.08 5.85
CA ASN A 77 4.40 9.63 5.87
C ASN A 77 3.36 9.01 4.93
N ILE A 78 3.56 7.74 4.66
CA ILE A 78 2.65 6.91 3.89
C ILE A 78 2.33 5.64 4.67
N GLY A 79 1.20 5.03 4.32
CA GLY A 79 0.82 3.68 4.69
C GLY A 79 0.51 2.89 3.42
N LEU A 80 1.06 1.68 3.33
CA LEU A 80 0.71 0.70 2.30
C LEU A 80 0.08 -0.47 3.03
N GLU A 81 -1.24 -0.41 3.19
CA GLU A 81 -1.99 -1.28 4.10
C GLU A 81 -2.64 -2.43 3.34
N PHE A 82 -2.42 -3.65 3.80
CA PHE A 82 -3.01 -4.86 3.21
C PHE A 82 -4.47 -4.99 3.64
N CYS A 83 -5.39 -4.94 2.69
CA CYS A 83 -6.82 -4.93 2.98
C CYS A 83 -7.58 -5.98 2.19
N THR A 84 -8.60 -6.56 2.84
CA THR A 84 -9.49 -7.55 2.24
C THR A 84 -10.61 -6.91 1.41
N SER A 85 -10.81 -5.60 1.53
CA SER A 85 -11.89 -4.83 0.89
C SER A 85 -11.43 -3.39 0.59
N ILE A 86 -12.26 -2.65 -0.14
CA ILE A 86 -12.01 -1.25 -0.54
C ILE A 86 -12.75 -0.31 0.41
N GLY A 87 -12.03 0.67 0.98
CA GLY A 87 -12.44 2.01 1.47
C GLY A 87 -13.74 2.24 2.26
N LEU A 88 -14.50 1.21 2.56
CA LEU A 88 -15.87 1.28 3.08
C LEU A 88 -15.94 0.73 4.50
N GLY A 89 -16.90 1.20 5.29
CA GLY A 89 -17.19 0.58 6.59
C GLY A 89 -17.78 -0.83 6.44
N LEU A 90 -17.69 -1.66 7.48
CA LEU A 90 -18.18 -3.05 7.43
C LEU A 90 -19.64 -3.15 6.96
N ALA A 91 -20.52 -2.25 7.42
CA ALA A 91 -21.92 -2.24 7.02
C ALA A 91 -22.10 -2.07 5.50
N ASP A 92 -21.35 -1.15 4.89
CA ASP A 92 -21.36 -0.95 3.44
C ASP A 92 -20.72 -2.13 2.70
N GLN A 93 -19.66 -2.72 3.25
CA GLN A 93 -19.04 -3.91 2.68
C GLN A 93 -19.99 -5.11 2.67
N VAL A 94 -20.78 -5.30 3.73
CA VAL A 94 -21.82 -6.33 3.79
C VAL A 94 -22.90 -6.05 2.75
N LYS A 95 -23.40 -4.81 2.69
CA LYS A 95 -24.42 -4.40 1.73
C LYS A 95 -23.97 -4.60 0.27
N ASN A 96 -22.69 -4.35 -0.01
CA ASN A 96 -22.11 -4.45 -1.34
C ASN A 96 -21.51 -5.84 -1.63
N CYS A 97 -21.67 -6.82 -0.72
CA CYS A 97 -21.12 -8.16 -0.84
C CYS A 97 -19.59 -8.21 -1.04
N THR A 98 -18.86 -7.23 -0.50
CA THR A 98 -17.39 -7.14 -0.56
C THR A 98 -16.71 -7.48 0.77
N ALA A 99 -17.49 -7.68 1.85
CA ALA A 99 -16.95 -8.10 3.14
C ALA A 99 -16.32 -9.49 3.05
N ALA A 100 -15.10 -9.65 3.59
CA ALA A 100 -14.50 -10.97 3.75
C ALA A 100 -15.33 -11.80 4.73
N THR A 101 -15.50 -13.09 4.43
CA THR A 101 -16.27 -14.01 5.27
C THR A 101 -15.42 -15.20 5.69
N ILE A 102 -15.60 -15.65 6.92
CA ILE A 102 -14.97 -16.85 7.46
C ILE A 102 -16.09 -17.73 8.01
N LYS A 103 -16.07 -19.02 7.68
CA LYS A 103 -17.08 -19.97 8.18
C LYS A 103 -16.90 -20.21 9.69
N GLY A 104 -17.98 -20.55 10.38
CA GLY A 104 -17.91 -20.99 11.77
C GLY A 104 -16.95 -22.16 11.95
N ASN A 105 -16.21 -22.17 13.07
CA ASN A 105 -15.17 -23.16 13.38
C ASN A 105 -14.07 -23.31 12.31
N SER A 106 -13.83 -22.26 11.51
CA SER A 106 -12.77 -22.22 10.50
C SER A 106 -11.80 -21.08 10.77
N SER A 107 -10.62 -21.14 10.15
CA SER A 107 -9.60 -20.10 10.21
C SER A 107 -9.10 -19.75 8.81
N VAL A 108 -8.70 -18.50 8.62
CA VAL A 108 -7.92 -18.06 7.46
C VAL A 108 -6.55 -17.63 7.97
N SER A 109 -5.49 -18.09 7.32
CA SER A 109 -4.11 -17.72 7.64
C SER A 109 -3.42 -17.18 6.40
N SER A 110 -2.55 -16.21 6.60
CA SER A 110 -1.79 -15.56 5.54
C SER A 110 -0.42 -15.18 6.07
N ASN A 111 0.55 -15.05 5.18
CA ASN A 111 1.89 -14.59 5.48
C ASN A 111 2.18 -13.31 4.71
N ILE A 112 2.93 -12.41 5.35
CA ILE A 112 3.54 -11.25 4.73
C ILE A 112 5.04 -11.43 4.92
N ILE A 113 5.79 -11.37 3.83
CA ILE A 113 7.25 -11.48 3.85
C ILE A 113 7.80 -10.11 3.48
N ALA A 114 8.69 -9.59 4.31
CA ALA A 114 9.36 -8.32 4.08
C ALA A 114 10.87 -8.50 4.17
N SER A 115 11.61 -7.85 3.28
CA SER A 115 13.07 -7.85 3.29
C SER A 115 13.61 -6.46 3.01
N VAL A 116 14.55 -6.02 3.83
CA VAL A 116 15.33 -4.82 3.61
C VAL A 116 16.49 -5.16 2.67
N TYR A 117 16.81 -4.28 1.74
CA TYR A 117 17.93 -4.45 0.82
C TYR A 117 18.71 -3.15 0.65
N GLU A 118 19.99 -3.30 0.34
CA GLU A 118 20.90 -2.22 -0.04
C GLU A 118 21.37 -2.45 -1.49
N LYS A 119 21.01 -1.55 -2.41
CA LYS A 119 21.32 -1.64 -3.85
C LYS A 119 21.38 -0.24 -4.45
N GLU A 120 22.10 -0.08 -5.56
CA GLU A 120 22.13 1.17 -6.34
C GLU A 120 20.77 1.51 -6.96
N GLU A 121 19.96 0.49 -7.24
CA GLU A 121 18.66 0.61 -7.91
C GLU A 121 17.55 -0.09 -7.12
N GLN A 122 16.31 0.27 -7.46
CA GLN A 122 15.13 -0.35 -6.88
C GLN A 122 15.04 -1.83 -7.26
N ALA A 123 14.59 -2.67 -6.33
CA ALA A 123 14.33 -4.08 -6.60
C ALA A 123 13.29 -4.24 -7.72
N ASN A 124 13.64 -5.02 -8.74
CA ASN A 124 12.76 -5.34 -9.87
C ASN A 124 12.16 -6.76 -9.76
N GLU A 125 12.66 -7.59 -8.84
CA GLU A 125 12.17 -8.92 -8.56
C GLU A 125 12.29 -9.24 -7.06
N PHE A 126 11.29 -9.95 -6.52
CA PHE A 126 11.27 -10.41 -5.14
C PHE A 126 10.68 -11.81 -5.08
N SER A 127 11.46 -12.81 -4.66
CA SER A 127 11.03 -14.21 -4.69
C SER A 127 9.99 -14.55 -3.62
N GLU A 128 9.36 -15.73 -3.72
CA GLU A 128 8.41 -16.22 -2.71
C GLU A 128 9.09 -16.49 -1.35
N GLU A 129 10.39 -16.80 -1.35
CA GLU A 129 11.20 -17.01 -0.15
C GLU A 129 11.71 -15.70 0.46
N GLY A 130 11.40 -14.55 -0.13
CA GLY A 130 11.83 -13.25 0.37
C GLY A 130 13.23 -12.84 -0.08
N VAL A 131 13.71 -13.31 -1.24
CA VAL A 131 15.01 -12.91 -1.79
C VAL A 131 14.83 -11.76 -2.78
N VAL A 132 15.55 -10.66 -2.57
CA VAL A 132 15.56 -9.48 -3.46
C VAL A 132 16.60 -9.66 -4.57
N ARG A 133 16.16 -9.66 -5.84
CA ARG A 133 17.04 -9.80 -7.02
C ARG A 133 17.25 -8.49 -7.77
#